data_AF-A0A7S7LEJ4-F1
#
_entry.id   AF-A0A7S7LEJ4-F1
#
_cell.length_a   1.000
_cell.length_b   1.000
_cell.length_c   1.000
_cell.angle_alpha   90.00
_cell.angle_beta   90.00
_cell.angle_gamma   90.00
#
_symmetry.space_group_name_H-M   'P 1'
#
loop_
_entity.id
_entity.type
_entity.pdbx_description
1 polymer ?
#
loop_
_entity_poly.entity_id
_entity_poly.type
_entity_poly.pdbx_seq_one_letter_code
_entity_poly.pdbx_strand_id
1 'polypeptide(L)'
;MSYAETLKNQSESLLSSAQQGIDKAREYADYEKASGFLFPHPLGKVGPLPLRRVVTILSSVTLAFSIFQIFTAMSFPGLIVAIARFGVGVIGLIAAYQKQESTSKMFAYAQALLLTISSLLLVSAIFFAIIRLGFSVFSFVVLIISIITVGFDYFAAWVASSYYEALRRGVSVESQA
;
A
#
# COMPACT_ATOMS: atom_id res chain seq x y z
N MET A 1 33.36 19.46 -17.79
CA MET A 1 32.87 18.60 -16.69
C MET A 1 33.23 17.17 -17.02
N SER A 2 34.05 16.53 -16.19
CA SER A 2 34.53 15.16 -16.42
C SER A 2 33.54 14.13 -15.86
N TYR A 3 33.34 13.01 -16.56
CA TYR A 3 32.48 11.90 -16.13
C TYR A 3 32.83 11.37 -14.72
N ALA A 4 34.12 11.40 -14.37
CA ALA A 4 34.59 11.02 -13.04
C ALA A 4 34.13 11.98 -11.93
N GLU A 5 33.95 13.26 -12.28
CA GLU A 5 33.54 14.33 -11.36
C GLU A 5 32.04 14.22 -11.05
N THR A 6 31.24 13.83 -12.04
CA THR A 6 29.81 13.53 -11.85
C THR A 6 29.57 12.33 -10.96
N LEU A 7 30.34 11.25 -11.15
CA LEU A 7 30.26 10.04 -10.32
C LEU A 7 30.68 10.31 -8.87
N LYS A 8 31.71 11.13 -8.67
CA LYS A 8 32.16 11.55 -7.33
C LYS A 8 31.08 12.38 -6.61
N ASN A 9 30.47 13.34 -7.29
CA ASN A 9 29.41 14.16 -6.69
C ASN A 9 28.16 13.32 -6.38
N GLN A 10 27.84 12.33 -7.20
CA GLN A 10 26.75 11.39 -6.93
C GLN A 10 27.06 10.46 -5.75
N SER A 11 28.29 9.96 -5.63
CA SER A 11 28.67 9.11 -4.50
C SER A 11 28.70 9.88 -3.18
N GLU A 12 29.21 11.12 -3.18
CA GLU A 12 29.21 12.00 -2.00
C GLU A 12 27.77 12.39 -1.58
N SER A 13 26.88 12.64 -2.54
CA SER A 13 25.46 12.89 -2.28
C SER A 13 24.74 11.66 -1.69
N LEU A 14 25.02 10.46 -2.22
CA LEU A 14 24.48 9.21 -1.67
C LEU A 14 25.03 8.89 -0.28
N LEU A 15 26.33 9.14 -0.05
CA LEU A 15 26.98 8.98 1.24
C LEU A 15 26.39 9.93 2.29
N SER A 16 26.19 11.21 1.96
CA SER A 16 25.57 12.17 2.87
C SER A 16 24.12 11.83 3.21
N SER A 17 23.35 11.33 2.23
CA SER A 17 21.98 10.88 2.43
C SER A 17 21.91 9.62 3.29
N ALA A 18 22.83 8.67 3.08
CA ALA A 18 22.97 7.48 3.89
C ALA A 18 23.38 7.81 5.34
N GLN A 19 24.30 8.76 5.52
CA GLN A 19 24.74 9.23 6.83
C GLN A 19 23.59 9.90 7.60
N GLN A 20 22.82 10.78 6.95
CA GLN A 20 21.60 11.36 7.56
C GLN A 20 20.57 10.30 7.97
N GLY A 21 20.45 9.21 7.20
CA GLY A 21 19.58 8.09 7.55
C GLY A 21 20.06 7.35 8.81
N ILE A 22 21.36 7.11 8.92
CA ILE A 22 21.99 6.47 10.08
C ILE A 22 21.88 7.35 11.32
N ASP A 23 22.14 8.65 11.19
CA ASP A 23 22.11 9.60 12.30
C ASP A 23 20.69 9.73 12.87
N LYS A 24 19.66 9.77 12.01
CA LYS A 24 18.26 9.74 12.45
C LYS A 24 17.86 8.42 13.10
N ALA A 25 18.33 7.29 12.58
CA ALA A 25 18.08 5.99 13.20
C ALA A 25 18.68 5.89 14.61
N ARG A 26 19.86 6.50 14.80
CA ARG A 26 20.53 6.61 16.10
C ARG A 26 19.76 7.50 17.06
N GLU A 27 19.26 8.65 16.59
CA GLU A 27 18.39 9.55 17.36
C GLU A 27 17.12 8.83 17.85
N TYR A 28 16.50 7.99 17.02
CA TYR A 28 15.34 7.19 17.42
C TYR A 28 15.67 6.12 18.46
N ALA A 29 16.81 5.43 18.31
CA ALA A 29 17.27 4.43 19.27
C ALA A 29 17.64 5.06 20.63
N ASP A 30 18.25 6.25 20.62
CA ASP A 30 18.62 6.98 21.83
C ASP A 30 17.38 7.51 22.56
N TYR A 31 16.36 7.95 21.82
CA TYR A 31 15.06 8.33 22.41
C TYR A 31 14.33 7.14 23.04
N GLU A 32 14.34 5.98 22.38
CA GLU A 32 13.74 4.75 22.92
C GLU A 32 14.43 4.31 24.22
N LYS A 33 15.77 4.38 24.27
CA LYS A 33 16.54 4.14 25.49
C LYS A 33 16.26 5.16 26.60
N ALA A 34 16.08 6.44 26.25
CA ALA A 34 15.90 7.50 27.24
C ALA A 34 14.48 7.56 27.82
N SER A 35 13.47 7.26 27.01
CA SER A 35 12.07 7.41 27.40
C SER A 35 11.39 6.09 27.79
N GLY A 36 11.97 4.94 27.42
CA GLY A 36 11.29 3.64 27.51
C GLY A 36 10.10 3.52 26.55
N PHE A 37 9.91 4.49 25.67
CA PHE A 37 8.85 4.55 24.67
C PHE A 37 9.47 4.68 23.27
N LEU A 38 8.96 3.90 22.31
CA LEU A 38 9.32 4.02 20.90
C LEU A 38 9.00 5.43 20.37
N PHE A 39 9.95 6.03 19.64
CA PHE A 39 9.85 7.38 19.09
C PHE A 39 8.52 7.58 18.32
N PRO A 40 7.73 8.62 18.64
CA PRO A 40 6.46 8.86 17.97
C PRO A 40 6.70 9.29 16.53
N HIS A 41 6.64 8.33 15.61
CA HIS A 41 6.75 8.59 14.19
C HIS A 41 5.55 9.42 13.71
N PRO A 42 5.72 10.43 12.83
CA PRO A 42 4.61 11.17 12.22
C PRO A 42 3.70 10.31 11.31
N LEU A 43 3.96 9.01 11.18
CA LEU A 43 3.10 8.03 10.52
C LEU A 43 2.30 7.18 11.51
N GLY A 44 2.19 7.65 12.76
CA GLY A 44 1.39 7.05 13.81
C GLY A 44 1.93 5.69 14.26
N LYS A 45 1.60 5.30 15.49
CA LYS A 45 1.54 3.88 15.83
C LYS A 45 0.72 3.22 14.74
N VAL A 46 1.28 2.29 13.96
CA VAL A 46 0.43 1.39 13.16
C VAL A 46 -0.18 0.37 14.13
N GLY A 47 -1.08 0.87 14.99
CA GLY A 47 -1.82 0.14 16.01
C GLY A 47 -0.99 -0.72 16.97
N PRO A 48 -1.66 -1.41 17.91
CA PRO A 48 -1.08 -2.49 18.71
C PRO A 48 -0.91 -3.81 17.92
N LEU A 49 -1.20 -3.81 16.61
CA LEU A 49 -1.22 -5.00 15.77
C LEU A 49 -0.01 -4.99 14.83
N PRO A 50 0.75 -6.09 14.73
CA PRO A 50 1.92 -6.13 13.85
C PRO A 50 1.49 -5.92 12.39
N LEU A 51 2.07 -4.89 11.77
CA LEU A 51 1.89 -4.49 10.37
C LEU A 51 1.88 -5.68 9.41
N ARG A 52 2.72 -6.70 9.67
CA ARG A 52 2.74 -7.95 8.91
C ARG A 52 1.39 -8.68 8.94
N ARG A 53 0.78 -8.84 10.12
CA ARG A 53 -0.55 -9.48 10.24
C ARG A 53 -1.61 -8.66 9.51
N VAL A 54 -1.53 -7.34 9.58
CA VAL A 54 -2.46 -6.44 8.87
C VAL A 54 -2.34 -6.62 7.36
N VAL A 55 -1.11 -6.65 6.82
CA VAL A 55 -0.87 -6.94 5.39
C VAL A 55 -1.38 -8.33 5.02
N THR A 56 -1.06 -9.37 5.80
CA THR A 56 -1.52 -10.73 5.52
C THR A 56 -3.05 -10.81 5.50
N ILE A 57 -3.74 -10.26 6.51
CA ILE A 57 -5.21 -10.26 6.56
C ILE A 57 -5.78 -9.49 5.37
N LEU A 58 -5.26 -8.30 5.07
CA LEU A 58 -5.73 -7.50 3.93
C LEU A 58 -5.54 -8.23 2.61
N SER A 59 -4.38 -8.83 2.39
CA SER A 59 -4.09 -9.59 1.18
C SER A 59 -4.97 -10.83 1.07
N SER A 60 -5.22 -11.56 2.16
CA SER A 60 -6.15 -12.71 2.18
C SER A 60 -7.59 -12.30 1.89
N VAL A 61 -8.08 -11.22 2.49
CA VAL A 61 -9.43 -10.69 2.24
C VAL A 61 -9.57 -10.23 0.79
N THR A 62 -8.57 -9.51 0.28
CA THR A 62 -8.52 -9.06 -1.12
C THR A 62 -8.53 -10.25 -2.08
N LEU A 63 -7.80 -11.31 -1.76
CA LEU A 63 -7.76 -12.54 -2.55
C LEU A 63 -9.13 -13.26 -2.54
N ALA A 64 -9.73 -13.44 -1.37
CA ALA A 64 -11.03 -14.10 -1.25
C ALA A 64 -12.12 -13.32 -2.00
N PHE A 65 -12.14 -12.00 -1.85
CA PHE A 65 -13.10 -11.14 -2.53
C PHE A 65 -12.87 -11.11 -4.04
N SER A 66 -11.63 -11.08 -4.51
CA SER A 66 -11.33 -11.11 -5.94
C SER A 66 -11.73 -12.43 -6.59
N ILE A 67 -11.52 -13.57 -5.92
CA ILE A 67 -12.01 -14.88 -6.40
C ILE A 67 -13.54 -14.85 -6.56
N PHE A 68 -14.26 -14.37 -5.55
CA PHE A 68 -15.72 -14.23 -5.64
C PHE A 68 -16.12 -13.32 -6.81
N GLN A 69 -15.48 -12.15 -6.93
CA GLN A 69 -15.76 -11.19 -8.00
C GLN A 69 -15.47 -11.75 -9.40
N ILE A 70 -14.44 -12.60 -9.58
CA ILE A 70 -14.14 -13.26 -10.85
C ILE A 70 -15.30 -14.18 -11.26
N PHE A 71 -15.82 -14.99 -10.31
CA PHE A 71 -16.93 -15.90 -10.59
C PHE A 71 -18.27 -15.20 -10.78
N THR A 72 -18.47 -14.05 -10.14
CA THR A 72 -19.72 -13.28 -10.23
C THR A 72 -19.64 -12.08 -11.18
N ALA A 73 -18.56 -11.94 -11.96
CA ALA A 73 -18.35 -10.78 -12.82
C ALA A 73 -19.43 -10.71 -13.90
N MET A 74 -20.29 -9.69 -13.82
CA MET A 74 -21.34 -9.43 -14.82
C MET A 74 -20.85 -8.55 -15.99
N SER A 75 -19.61 -8.05 -15.93
CA SER A 75 -19.05 -7.18 -16.96
C SER A 75 -17.55 -7.39 -17.15
N PHE A 76 -17.08 -7.21 -18.38
CA PHE A 76 -15.66 -7.33 -18.74
C PHE A 76 -14.75 -6.35 -17.96
N PRO A 77 -15.12 -5.07 -17.75
CA PRO A 77 -14.35 -4.18 -16.89
C PRO A 77 -14.28 -4.66 -15.43
N GLY A 78 -15.38 -5.19 -14.89
CA GLY A 78 -15.41 -5.76 -13.55
C GLY A 78 -14.50 -6.98 -13.41
N LEU A 79 -14.43 -7.83 -14.44
CA LEU A 79 -13.55 -8.98 -14.50
C LEU A 79 -12.06 -8.58 -14.49
N ILE A 80 -11.67 -7.57 -15.28
CA ILE A 80 -10.27 -7.06 -15.31
C ILE A 80 -9.84 -6.59 -13.93
N VAL A 81 -10.70 -5.83 -13.24
CA VAL A 81 -10.42 -5.31 -11.89
C VAL A 81 -10.30 -6.44 -10.88
N ALA A 82 -11.17 -7.45 -10.97
CA ALA A 82 -11.13 -8.60 -10.09
C ALA A 82 -9.81 -9.38 -10.27
N ILE A 83 -9.37 -9.60 -11.51
CA ILE A 83 -8.07 -10.24 -11.81
C ILE A 83 -6.90 -9.38 -11.30
N ALA A 84 -6.95 -8.06 -11.48
CA ALA A 84 -5.94 -7.17 -10.95
C ALA A 84 -5.84 -7.27 -9.41
N ARG A 85 -6.97 -7.23 -8.70
CA ARG A 85 -7.02 -7.45 -7.25
C ARG A 85 -6.48 -8.80 -6.82
N PHE A 86 -6.75 -9.84 -7.60
CA PHE A 86 -6.21 -11.17 -7.34
C PHE A 86 -4.67 -11.15 -7.39
N GLY A 87 -4.10 -10.57 -8.45
CA GLY A 87 -2.65 -10.41 -8.59
C GLY A 87 -2.02 -9.62 -7.44
N VAL A 88 -2.63 -8.50 -7.04
CA VAL A 88 -2.15 -7.70 -5.91
C VAL A 88 -2.28 -8.45 -4.58
N GLY A 89 -3.35 -9.23 -4.38
CA GLY A 89 -3.52 -10.10 -3.22
C GLY A 89 -2.39 -11.14 -3.10
N VAL A 90 -2.02 -11.78 -4.21
CA VAL A 90 -0.89 -12.73 -4.25
C VAL A 90 0.42 -12.03 -3.92
N ILE A 91 0.71 -10.88 -4.55
CA ILE A 91 1.94 -10.12 -4.30
C ILE A 91 2.04 -9.68 -2.83
N GLY A 92 0.92 -9.29 -2.21
CA GLY A 92 0.88 -8.90 -0.80
C GLY A 92 1.14 -10.06 0.16
N LEU A 93 0.62 -11.26 -0.14
CA LEU A 93 0.96 -12.47 0.63
C LEU A 93 2.44 -12.83 0.51
N ILE A 94 3.01 -12.75 -0.70
CA ILE A 94 4.44 -13.00 -0.92
C ILE A 94 5.30 -11.96 -0.19
N ALA A 95 4.91 -10.68 -0.23
CA ALA A 95 5.60 -9.62 0.49
C ALA A 95 5.60 -9.86 2.01
N ALA A 96 4.45 -10.24 2.57
CA ALA A 96 4.33 -10.58 3.98
C ALA A 96 5.15 -11.81 4.39
N TYR A 97 5.39 -12.76 3.46
CA TYR A 97 6.16 -13.96 3.72
C TYR A 97 7.67 -13.74 3.59
N GLN A 98 8.12 -13.11 2.49
CA GLN A 98 9.54 -12.98 2.16
C GLN A 98 10.27 -11.93 3.01
N LYS A 99 9.56 -10.94 3.58
CA LYS A 99 10.15 -9.83 4.37
C LYS A 99 11.25 -9.06 3.62
N GLN A 100 11.26 -9.11 2.29
CA GLN A 100 12.25 -8.43 1.45
C GLN A 100 11.75 -7.03 1.07
N GLU A 101 12.64 -6.04 1.14
CA GLU A 101 12.35 -4.66 0.75
C GLU A 101 11.86 -4.59 -0.71
N SER A 102 12.54 -5.28 -1.63
CA SER A 102 12.17 -5.35 -3.06
C SER A 102 10.73 -5.84 -3.27
N THR A 103 10.33 -6.90 -2.59
CA THR A 103 8.99 -7.48 -2.67
C THR A 103 7.93 -6.55 -2.06
N SER A 104 8.24 -5.90 -0.94
CA SER A 104 7.35 -4.92 -0.33
C SER A 104 7.18 -3.64 -1.16
N LYS A 105 8.22 -3.21 -1.88
CA LYS A 105 8.18 -2.10 -2.84
C LYS A 105 7.26 -2.42 -4.02
N MET A 106 7.39 -3.62 -4.59
CA MET A 106 6.50 -4.09 -5.66
C MET A 106 5.05 -4.15 -5.19
N PHE A 107 4.80 -4.63 -3.96
CA PHE A 107 3.45 -4.62 -3.37
C PHE A 107 2.87 -3.21 -3.22
N ALA A 108 3.64 -2.26 -2.70
CA ALA A 108 3.21 -0.87 -2.55
C ALA A 108 2.87 -0.22 -3.91
N TYR A 109 3.69 -0.45 -4.94
CA TYR A 109 3.40 0.06 -6.28
C TYR A 109 2.21 -0.63 -6.95
N ALA A 110 2.07 -1.94 -6.79
CA ALA A 110 0.93 -2.67 -7.30
C ALA A 110 -0.38 -2.16 -6.68
N GLN A 111 -0.38 -1.86 -5.38
CA GLN A 111 -1.53 -1.25 -4.71
C GLN A 111 -1.79 0.20 -5.13
N ALA A 112 -0.75 1.01 -5.32
CA ALA A 112 -0.92 2.38 -5.81
C ALA A 112 -1.52 2.41 -7.24
N LEU A 113 -1.08 1.50 -8.10
CA LEU A 113 -1.64 1.35 -9.45
C LEU A 113 -3.10 0.90 -9.40
N LEU A 114 -3.42 -0.09 -8.56
CA LEU A 114 -4.81 -0.54 -8.37
C LEU A 114 -5.71 0.59 -7.89
N LEU A 115 -5.27 1.37 -6.89
CA LEU A 115 -6.01 2.52 -6.38
C LEU A 115 -6.28 3.56 -7.49
N THR A 116 -5.30 3.79 -8.37
CA THR A 116 -5.47 4.70 -9.51
C THR A 116 -6.55 4.20 -10.46
N ILE A 117 -6.52 2.92 -10.81
CA ILE A 117 -7.53 2.28 -11.68
C ILE A 117 -8.91 2.33 -11.02
N SER A 118 -9.02 1.97 -9.74
CA SER A 118 -10.27 2.02 -8.97
C SER A 118 -10.84 3.43 -8.89
N SER A 119 -9.99 4.44 -8.74
CA SER A 119 -10.41 5.86 -8.74
C SER A 119 -10.94 6.30 -10.09
N LEU A 120 -10.30 5.89 -11.20
CA LEU A 120 -10.81 6.15 -12.55
C LEU A 120 -12.17 5.49 -12.77
N LEU A 121 -12.35 4.25 -12.31
CA LEU A 121 -13.62 3.54 -12.39
C LEU A 121 -14.71 4.19 -11.53
N LEU A 122 -14.36 4.72 -10.36
CA LEU A 122 -15.30 5.49 -9.53
C LEU A 122 -15.77 6.75 -10.28
N VAL A 123 -14.84 7.48 -10.90
CA VAL A 123 -15.18 8.65 -11.71
C VAL A 123 -16.11 8.27 -12.85
N SER A 124 -15.83 7.17 -13.57
CA SER A 124 -16.73 6.64 -14.60
C SER A 124 -18.10 6.24 -14.05
N ALA A 125 -18.17 5.63 -12.87
CA ALA A 125 -19.42 5.26 -12.22
C ALA A 125 -20.24 6.49 -11.80
N ILE A 126 -19.58 7.56 -11.33
CA ILE A 126 -20.21 8.85 -11.03
C ILE A 126 -20.79 9.47 -12.30
N PHE A 127 -20.01 9.55 -13.39
CA PHE A 127 -20.50 10.06 -14.67
C PHE A 127 -21.69 9.25 -15.19
N PHE A 128 -21.62 7.91 -15.11
CA PHE A 128 -22.73 7.05 -15.49
C PHE A 128 -23.97 7.29 -14.64
N ALA A 129 -23.83 7.43 -13.33
CA ALA A 129 -24.93 7.73 -12.42
C ALA A 129 -25.59 9.10 -12.72
N ILE A 130 -24.79 10.11 -13.08
CA ILE A 130 -25.28 11.46 -13.43
C ILE A 130 -25.96 11.47 -14.80
N ILE A 131 -25.32 10.91 -15.84
CA ILE A 131 -25.81 10.91 -17.23
C ILE A 131 -27.13 10.15 -17.34
N ARG A 132 -27.30 9.06 -16.59
CA ARG A 132 -28.51 8.24 -16.69
C ARG A 132 -29.78 8.90 -16.13
N LEU A 133 -29.73 10.17 -15.67
CA LEU A 133 -30.87 11.01 -15.24
C LEU A 133 -31.95 10.26 -14.45
N GLY A 134 -31.56 9.27 -13.65
CA GLY A 134 -32.50 8.24 -13.25
C GLY A 134 -32.00 7.48 -12.06
N PHE A 135 -32.73 7.67 -10.97
CA PHE A 135 -32.79 6.92 -9.72
C PHE A 135 -33.10 5.42 -9.96
N SER A 136 -32.32 4.76 -10.80
CA SER A 136 -32.28 3.33 -10.87
C SER A 136 -31.55 2.85 -9.63
N VAL A 137 -32.25 2.12 -8.76
CA VAL A 137 -31.68 1.45 -7.58
C VAL A 137 -30.39 0.72 -7.96
N PHE A 138 -30.35 0.14 -9.16
CA PHE A 138 -29.16 -0.52 -9.71
C PHE A 138 -27.96 0.43 -9.86
N SER A 139 -28.13 1.61 -10.48
CA SER A 139 -27.04 2.59 -10.62
C SER A 139 -26.54 3.10 -9.27
N PHE A 140 -27.44 3.26 -8.28
CA PHE A 140 -27.07 3.69 -6.93
C PHE A 140 -26.33 2.60 -6.15
N VAL A 141 -26.75 1.34 -6.27
CA VAL A 141 -26.05 0.19 -5.68
C VAL A 141 -24.65 0.05 -6.27
N VAL A 142 -24.49 0.19 -7.59
CA VAL A 142 -23.17 0.18 -8.25
C VAL A 142 -22.30 1.31 -7.70
N LEU A 143 -22.82 2.53 -7.56
CA LEU A 143 -22.08 3.66 -7.00
C LEU A 143 -21.62 3.41 -5.55
N ILE A 144 -22.49 2.89 -4.68
CA ILE A 144 -22.13 2.55 -3.29
C ILE A 144 -21.01 1.49 -3.26
N ILE A 145 -21.17 0.41 -4.04
CA ILE A 145 -20.16 -0.65 -4.12
C ILE A 145 -18.83 -0.06 -4.61
N SER A 146 -18.84 0.81 -5.62
CA SER A 146 -17.65 1.50 -6.11
C SER A 146 -16.97 2.36 -5.04
N ILE A 147 -17.72 3.13 -4.26
CA ILE A 147 -17.18 3.97 -3.17
C ILE A 147 -16.53 3.10 -2.08
N ILE A 148 -17.23 2.06 -1.61
CA ILE A 148 -16.71 1.13 -0.59
C ILE A 148 -15.42 0.47 -1.08
N THR A 149 -15.44 0.04 -2.34
CA THR A 149 -14.31 -0.61 -3.01
C THR A 149 -13.08 0.30 -3.05
N VAL A 150 -13.26 1.57 -3.43
CA VAL A 150 -12.16 2.56 -3.45
C VAL A 150 -11.67 2.85 -2.04
N GLY A 151 -12.58 2.95 -1.06
CA GLY A 151 -12.22 3.13 0.35
C GLY A 151 -11.35 1.98 0.88
N PHE A 152 -11.70 0.74 0.52
CA PHE A 152 -10.89 -0.43 0.86
C PHE A 152 -9.52 -0.41 0.16
N ASP A 153 -9.47 -0.13 -1.15
CA ASP A 153 -8.22 -0.05 -1.90
C ASP A 153 -7.31 1.07 -1.36
N TYR A 154 -7.88 2.19 -0.92
CA TYR A 154 -7.14 3.29 -0.27
C TYR A 154 -6.51 2.84 1.04
N PHE A 155 -7.28 2.17 1.91
CA PHE A 155 -6.76 1.62 3.15
C PHE A 155 -5.66 0.58 2.89
N ALA A 156 -5.85 -0.29 1.91
CA ALA A 156 -4.86 -1.31 1.56
C ALA A 156 -3.57 -0.69 0.97
N ALA A 157 -3.67 0.37 0.17
CA ALA A 157 -2.54 1.13 -0.34
C ALA A 157 -1.77 1.85 0.78
N TRP A 158 -2.49 2.44 1.74
CA TRP A 158 -1.89 3.04 2.94
C TRP A 158 -1.09 1.99 3.73
N VAL A 159 -1.69 0.82 4.04
CA VAL A 159 -0.98 -0.26 4.76
C VAL A 159 0.23 -0.76 3.96
N ALA A 160 0.10 -0.95 2.65
CA ALA A 160 1.21 -1.39 1.79
C ALA A 160 2.37 -0.38 1.80
N SER A 161 2.06 0.92 1.71
CA SER A 161 3.05 1.99 1.78
C SER A 161 3.73 2.03 3.16
N SER A 162 2.96 1.93 4.25
CA SER A 162 3.50 1.89 5.60
C SER A 162 4.37 0.64 5.85
N TYR A 163 3.98 -0.52 5.31
CA TYR A 163 4.74 -1.76 5.41
C TYR A 163 6.09 -1.68 4.69
N TYR A 164 6.10 -1.14 3.47
CA TYR A 164 7.32 -0.90 2.71
C TYR A 164 8.25 0.07 3.45
N GLU A 165 7.71 1.19 3.94
CA GLU A 165 8.52 2.20 4.63
C GLU A 165 9.09 1.67 5.95
N ALA A 166 8.36 0.81 6.67
CA ALA A 166 8.84 0.14 7.87
C ALA A 166 10.01 -0.82 7.57
N LEU A 167 9.90 -1.64 6.50
CA LEU A 167 10.97 -2.54 6.07
C LEU A 167 12.22 -1.78 5.60
N ARG A 168 12.02 -0.72 4.80
CA ARG A 168 13.12 0.13 4.29
C ARG A 168 13.90 0.80 5.43
N ARG A 169 13.23 1.15 6.53
CA ARG A 169 13.85 1.78 7.70
C ARG A 169 14.38 0.78 8.73
N GLY A 170 14.29 -0.52 8.47
CA GLY A 170 14.75 -1.58 9.38
C GLY A 170 13.95 -1.68 10.68
N VAL A 171 12.73 -1.14 10.73
CA VAL A 171 11.86 -1.17 11.91
C VAL A 171 11.23 -2.57 12.03
N SER A 172 11.18 -3.12 13.25
CA SER A 172 10.56 -4.42 13.49
C SER A 172 9.06 -4.41 13.14
N VAL A 173 8.71 -5.10 12.06
CA VAL A 173 7.34 -5.18 11.51
C VAL A 173 6.51 -6.29 12.18
N GLU A 174 7.13 -7.03 13.10
CA GLU A 174 6.53 -8.19 13.78
C GLU A 174 5.92 -7.86 15.14
N SER A 175 6.16 -6.64 15.65
CA SER A 175 6.01 -6.21 17.05
C SER A 175 6.67 -7.18 18.03
N GLN A 176 7.57 -6.66 18.88
CA GLN A 176 7.96 -7.40 20.08
C GLN A 176 6.69 -7.58 20.94
N ALA A 177 6.26 -8.83 21.05
CA ALA A 177 5.62 -9.33 22.25
C ALA A 177 6.69 -10.11 23.01
#